data_AF-A0A357V6P2-F1
#
_entry.id   AF-A0A357V6P2-F1
#
_cell.length_a   1.000
_cell.length_b   1.000
_cell.length_c   1.000
_cell.angle_alpha   90.00
_cell.angle_beta   90.00
_cell.angle_gamma   90.00
#
_symmetry.space_group_name_H-M   'P 1'
#
loop_
_entity.id
_entity.type
_entity.pdbx_description
1 polymer ?
#
loop_
_entity_poly.entity_id
_entity_poly.type
_entity_poly.pdbx_seq_one_letter_code
_entity_poly.pdbx_strand_id
1 'polypeptide(L)'
;MCDLCGNDDLHLHATARRKRLWEMTAGWHCSILGTCLTLADLRALARKLPLKIRKDFPVDYQLHGFFVKEADQPGRAAKLLTKLLDRKHAAAIRRLRGIKDVKGLEDAWVEAMAAGDIPGPYWAILSHPAATTELSERMFADVHMLSHLVGASNRGDIRRLTDLEEENAGLRDKLAKQQNHHRQRLDEKEKQITDLRDQLHHDPERAIRIAAPQTLDSDGACASVPALQGELRHMEIRAAQADTTLRGQRSRIDELSRLVDSLLDENRSLETALVRERGTGPAGSDCDTSCPFDLGGRSLLYVGGRQQTVHRLKSLVEAWNGHFLHHDGGLEKSINELAGAVVKADAVVFPTDCVSHDAALQVKRLCRQTMKPFVPLRSSGVASFVAGLRHGLESFDAATGAD
;
A
#
# COMPACT_ATOMS: atom_id res chain seq x y z
N MET A 1 -36.06 -9.53 2.76
CA MET A 1 -36.17 -11.00 2.70
C MET A 1 -35.91 -11.38 1.25
N CYS A 2 -34.84 -12.11 0.98
CA CYS A 2 -34.39 -12.41 -0.38
C CYS A 2 -34.97 -13.76 -0.81
N ASP A 3 -35.77 -13.76 -1.87
CA ASP A 3 -36.44 -14.93 -2.47
C ASP A 3 -35.49 -15.89 -3.22
N LEU A 4 -34.18 -15.87 -2.91
CA LEU A 4 -33.18 -16.73 -3.58
C LEU A 4 -32.93 -18.06 -2.85
N CYS A 5 -33.65 -18.35 -1.76
CA CYS A 5 -33.66 -19.66 -1.12
C CYS A 5 -34.72 -20.59 -1.74
N GLY A 6 -34.89 -20.51 -3.07
CA GLY A 6 -35.80 -21.37 -3.83
C GLY A 6 -35.21 -22.77 -3.94
N ASN A 7 -35.90 -23.72 -3.32
CA ASN A 7 -35.63 -25.17 -3.28
C ASN A 7 -35.76 -25.81 -4.68
N ASP A 8 -34.78 -25.60 -5.56
CA ASP A 8 -34.52 -26.53 -6.66
C ASP A 8 -33.18 -27.21 -6.37
N ASP A 9 -33.18 -28.53 -6.23
CA ASP A 9 -31.99 -29.36 -5.99
C ASP A 9 -31.00 -29.24 -7.17
N LEU A 10 -30.22 -28.16 -7.21
CA LEU A 10 -29.22 -27.84 -8.23
C LEU A 10 -27.89 -28.48 -7.84
N HIS A 11 -27.84 -29.81 -7.83
CA HIS A 11 -26.62 -30.55 -7.56
C HIS A 11 -25.66 -30.52 -8.76
N LEU A 12 -24.52 -29.85 -8.57
CA LEU A 12 -23.35 -29.92 -9.43
C LEU A 12 -22.67 -31.27 -9.22
N HIS A 13 -23.04 -32.25 -10.03
CA HIS A 13 -22.36 -33.53 -10.04
C HIS A 13 -20.91 -33.41 -10.53
N ALA A 14 -20.05 -34.27 -9.99
CA ALA A 14 -18.68 -34.42 -10.50
C ALA A 14 -18.74 -34.92 -11.95
N THR A 15 -18.02 -34.24 -12.84
CA THR A 15 -18.01 -34.55 -14.27
C THR A 15 -16.66 -35.14 -14.67
N ALA A 16 -16.58 -35.89 -15.77
CA ALA A 16 -15.29 -36.37 -16.29
C ALA A 16 -14.45 -35.26 -16.98
N ARG A 17 -15.09 -34.13 -17.28
CA ARG A 17 -14.49 -32.98 -17.96
C ARG A 17 -14.79 -31.69 -17.22
N ARG A 18 -14.03 -30.63 -17.50
CA ARG A 18 -14.35 -29.29 -16.99
C ARG A 18 -15.73 -28.85 -17.44
N LYS A 19 -16.45 -28.22 -16.52
CA LYS A 19 -17.77 -27.63 -16.73
C LYS A 19 -17.61 -26.35 -17.55
N ARG A 20 -18.57 -26.11 -18.44
CA ARG A 20 -18.68 -24.90 -19.24
C ARG A 20 -19.56 -23.91 -18.48
N LEU A 21 -19.50 -22.64 -18.86
CA LEU A 21 -20.16 -21.56 -18.12
C LEU A 21 -21.68 -21.77 -17.97
N TRP A 22 -22.33 -22.31 -19.01
CA TRP A 22 -23.78 -22.60 -19.01
C TRP A 22 -24.16 -23.91 -18.31
N GLU A 23 -23.19 -24.66 -17.79
CA GLU A 23 -23.44 -25.85 -16.96
C GLU A 23 -23.49 -25.49 -15.47
N MET A 24 -23.38 -24.19 -15.15
CA MET A 24 -23.40 -23.63 -13.79
C MET A 24 -24.77 -23.00 -13.58
N THR A 25 -25.71 -23.72 -12.98
CA THR A 25 -27.14 -23.34 -12.95
C THR A 25 -27.57 -22.56 -11.71
N ALA A 26 -26.66 -22.27 -10.78
CA ALA A 26 -26.95 -21.64 -9.49
C ALA A 26 -26.84 -20.08 -9.50
N GLY A 27 -26.99 -19.45 -10.66
CA GLY A 27 -27.03 -17.98 -10.78
C GLY A 27 -25.68 -17.27 -10.54
N TRP A 28 -24.56 -18.00 -10.54
CA TRP A 28 -23.24 -17.44 -10.24
C TRP A 28 -22.63 -16.61 -11.38
N HIS A 29 -23.27 -16.55 -12.54
CA HIS A 29 -22.72 -15.88 -13.74
C HIS A 29 -22.39 -14.42 -13.50
N CYS A 30 -23.21 -13.70 -12.73
CA CYS A 30 -22.91 -12.31 -12.36
C CYS A 30 -21.58 -12.20 -11.61
N SER A 31 -21.37 -13.05 -10.60
CA SER A 31 -20.13 -13.10 -9.82
C SER A 31 -18.93 -13.53 -10.65
N ILE A 32 -19.07 -14.59 -11.46
CA ILE A 32 -18.01 -15.07 -12.35
C ILE A 32 -17.61 -13.98 -13.34
N LEU A 33 -18.57 -13.37 -14.03
CA LEU A 33 -18.27 -12.35 -15.04
C LEU A 33 -17.74 -11.07 -14.40
N GLY A 34 -18.28 -10.64 -13.26
CA GLY A 34 -17.83 -9.45 -12.53
C GLY A 34 -16.43 -9.59 -11.93
N THR A 35 -16.05 -10.81 -11.52
CA THR A 35 -14.75 -11.08 -10.88
C THR A 35 -13.68 -11.46 -11.90
N CYS A 36 -14.04 -12.29 -12.89
CA CYS A 36 -13.07 -12.91 -13.79
C CYS A 36 -12.81 -12.11 -15.06
N LEU A 37 -13.71 -11.19 -15.45
CA LEU A 37 -13.61 -10.40 -16.68
C LEU A 37 -13.73 -8.90 -16.38
N THR A 38 -13.04 -8.09 -17.18
CA THR A 38 -13.14 -6.64 -17.11
C THR A 38 -14.27 -6.12 -17.99
N LEU A 39 -14.71 -4.88 -17.78
CA LEU A 39 -15.66 -4.23 -18.71
C LEU A 39 -15.10 -4.10 -20.13
N ALA A 40 -13.78 -3.92 -20.27
CA ALA A 40 -13.11 -3.91 -21.57
C ALA A 40 -13.21 -5.26 -22.29
N ASP A 41 -13.10 -6.37 -21.55
CA ASP A 41 -13.29 -7.71 -22.08
C ASP A 41 -14.71 -7.90 -22.64
N LEU A 42 -15.73 -7.48 -21.87
CA LEU A 42 -17.14 -7.57 -22.30
C LEU A 42 -17.40 -6.69 -23.53
N ARG A 43 -16.89 -5.46 -23.58
CA ARG A 43 -16.97 -4.59 -24.75
C ARG A 43 -16.29 -5.20 -25.98
N ALA A 44 -15.15 -5.86 -25.80
CA ALA A 44 -14.45 -6.53 -26.90
C ALA A 44 -15.23 -7.74 -27.45
N LEU A 45 -15.93 -8.49 -26.59
CA LEU A 45 -16.83 -9.55 -27.00
C LEU A 45 -18.10 -9.01 -27.67
N ALA A 46 -18.65 -7.91 -27.18
CA ALA A 46 -19.85 -7.27 -27.70
C ALA A 46 -19.72 -6.94 -29.20
N ARG A 47 -18.54 -6.48 -29.64
CA ARG A 47 -18.24 -6.21 -31.06
C ARG A 47 -18.36 -7.43 -31.99
N LYS A 48 -18.37 -8.66 -31.44
CA LYS A 48 -18.44 -9.92 -32.20
C LYS A 48 -19.86 -10.48 -32.26
N LEU A 49 -20.84 -9.78 -31.69
CA LEU A 49 -22.22 -10.21 -31.55
C LEU A 49 -23.16 -9.13 -32.12
N PRO A 50 -24.30 -9.50 -32.72
CA PRO A 50 -25.27 -8.54 -33.22
C PRO A 50 -26.10 -7.94 -32.08
N LEU A 51 -25.50 -7.05 -31.29
CA LEU A 51 -26.13 -6.43 -30.12
C LEU A 51 -26.77 -5.09 -30.46
N LYS A 52 -27.98 -4.85 -29.96
CA LYS A 52 -28.64 -3.55 -29.98
C LYS A 52 -28.48 -2.89 -28.61
N ILE A 53 -27.65 -1.86 -28.54
CA ILE A 53 -27.37 -1.10 -27.32
C ILE A 53 -28.23 0.17 -27.32
N ARG A 54 -28.95 0.44 -26.23
CA ARG A 54 -29.69 1.68 -26.05
C ARG A 54 -28.71 2.82 -25.77
N LYS A 55 -28.78 3.90 -26.54
CA LYS A 55 -27.85 5.03 -26.43
C LYS A 55 -28.02 5.82 -25.13
N ASP A 56 -29.25 5.91 -24.63
CA ASP A 56 -29.60 6.72 -23.44
C ASP A 56 -29.50 5.93 -22.12
N PHE A 57 -28.79 4.81 -22.11
CA PHE A 57 -28.66 3.97 -20.93
C PHE A 57 -27.20 3.49 -20.74
N PRO A 58 -26.71 3.31 -19.49
CA PRO A 58 -25.32 2.96 -19.27
C PRO A 58 -24.90 1.68 -20.00
N VAL A 59 -23.95 1.80 -20.93
CA VAL A 59 -23.54 0.70 -21.81
C VAL A 59 -22.97 -0.49 -21.03
N ASP A 60 -22.20 -0.24 -19.98
CA ASP A 60 -21.55 -1.31 -19.21
C ASP A 60 -22.54 -2.17 -18.46
N TYR A 61 -23.57 -1.55 -17.87
CA TYR A 61 -24.68 -2.27 -17.26
C TYR A 61 -25.43 -3.10 -18.31
N GLN A 62 -25.72 -2.54 -19.48
CA GLN A 62 -26.40 -3.28 -20.56
C GLN A 62 -25.59 -4.49 -21.02
N LEU A 63 -24.29 -4.32 -21.23
CA LEU A 63 -23.40 -5.41 -21.64
C LEU A 63 -23.28 -6.48 -20.57
N HIS A 64 -23.09 -6.09 -19.31
CA HIS A 64 -23.02 -7.03 -18.19
C HIS A 64 -24.32 -7.83 -18.07
N GLY A 65 -25.48 -7.16 -18.02
CA GLY A 65 -26.78 -7.82 -17.95
C GLY A 65 -27.05 -8.76 -19.13
N PHE A 66 -26.67 -8.34 -20.35
CA PHE A 66 -26.76 -9.21 -21.53
C PHE A 66 -25.90 -10.46 -21.39
N PHE A 67 -24.61 -10.32 -21.05
CA PHE A 67 -23.72 -11.47 -20.96
C PHE A 67 -24.04 -12.39 -19.78
N VAL A 68 -24.52 -11.86 -18.65
CA VAL A 68 -25.02 -12.67 -17.52
C VAL A 68 -26.20 -13.52 -17.97
N LYS A 69 -27.19 -12.92 -18.64
CA LYS A 69 -28.34 -13.66 -19.16
C LYS A 69 -27.95 -14.74 -20.17
N GLU A 70 -27.06 -14.41 -21.10
CA GLU A 70 -26.61 -15.35 -22.13
C GLU A 70 -25.66 -16.44 -21.61
N ALA A 71 -25.07 -16.25 -20.44
CA ALA A 71 -24.13 -17.21 -19.86
C ALA A 71 -24.82 -18.48 -19.34
N ASP A 72 -26.11 -18.40 -19.03
CA ASP A 72 -26.92 -19.49 -18.48
C ASP A 72 -27.40 -20.49 -19.54
N GLN A 73 -27.29 -20.16 -20.82
CA GLN A 73 -27.74 -21.03 -21.92
C GLN A 73 -26.62 -21.33 -22.91
N PRO A 74 -26.64 -22.51 -23.56
CA PRO A 74 -25.66 -22.86 -24.59
C PRO A 74 -25.86 -21.99 -25.84
N GLY A 75 -25.17 -20.85 -25.90
CA GLY A 75 -25.24 -19.89 -27.00
C GLY A 75 -23.87 -19.51 -27.56
N ARG A 76 -23.88 -18.69 -28.63
CA ARG A 76 -22.64 -18.12 -29.20
C ARG A 76 -21.93 -17.25 -28.16
N ALA A 77 -22.68 -16.45 -27.40
CA ALA A 77 -22.14 -15.62 -26.33
C ALA A 77 -21.52 -16.45 -25.21
N ALA A 78 -22.21 -17.46 -24.67
CA ALA A 78 -21.69 -18.36 -23.64
C ALA A 78 -20.41 -19.10 -24.07
N LYS A 79 -20.34 -19.55 -25.33
CA LYS A 79 -19.13 -20.16 -25.92
C LYS A 79 -17.96 -19.18 -25.98
N LEU A 80 -18.21 -17.94 -26.38
CA LEU A 80 -17.18 -16.88 -26.42
C LEU A 80 -16.68 -16.53 -25.00
N LEU A 81 -17.60 -16.43 -24.03
CA LEU A 81 -17.28 -16.20 -22.63
C LEU A 81 -16.42 -17.32 -22.05
N THR A 82 -16.85 -18.58 -22.21
CA THR A 82 -16.10 -19.76 -21.75
C THR A 82 -14.70 -19.78 -22.36
N LYS A 83 -14.58 -19.56 -23.68
CA LYS A 83 -13.27 -19.50 -24.37
C LYS A 83 -12.39 -18.37 -23.83
N LEU A 84 -12.97 -17.21 -23.52
CA LEU A 84 -12.22 -16.08 -22.98
C LEU A 84 -11.75 -16.35 -21.55
N LEU A 85 -12.62 -16.87 -20.69
CA LEU A 85 -12.30 -17.26 -19.32
C LEU A 85 -11.19 -18.31 -19.29
N ASP A 86 -11.28 -19.35 -20.11
CA ASP A 86 -10.25 -20.38 -20.22
C ASP A 86 -8.91 -19.84 -20.71
N ARG A 87 -8.92 -18.92 -21.69
CA ARG A 87 -7.69 -18.29 -22.17
C ARG A 87 -7.06 -17.40 -21.10
N LYS A 88 -7.85 -16.57 -20.43
CA LYS A 88 -7.37 -15.57 -19.47
C LYS A 88 -6.81 -16.23 -18.21
N HIS A 89 -7.45 -17.31 -17.77
CA HIS A 89 -7.12 -18.00 -16.52
C HIS A 89 -6.38 -19.34 -16.77
N ALA A 90 -5.77 -19.51 -17.94
CA ALA A 90 -5.09 -20.75 -18.33
C ALA A 90 -3.97 -21.17 -17.37
N ALA A 91 -3.32 -20.23 -16.69
CA ALA A 91 -2.29 -20.52 -15.69
C ALA A 91 -2.90 -21.22 -14.46
N ALA A 92 -3.94 -20.64 -13.86
CA ALA A 92 -4.65 -21.22 -12.72
C ALA A 92 -5.27 -22.58 -13.07
N ILE A 93 -5.87 -22.71 -14.27
CA ILE A 93 -6.43 -23.97 -14.76
C ILE A 93 -5.36 -25.05 -14.87
N ARG A 94 -4.16 -24.72 -15.37
CA ARG A 94 -3.05 -25.69 -15.45
C ARG A 94 -2.56 -26.10 -14.07
N ARG A 95 -2.44 -25.14 -13.14
CA ARG A 95 -2.00 -25.37 -11.75
C ARG A 95 -2.91 -26.33 -11.01
N LEU A 96 -4.23 -26.15 -11.12
CA LEU A 96 -5.22 -26.88 -10.32
C LEU A 96 -5.72 -28.18 -10.96
N ARG A 97 -5.38 -28.44 -12.23
CA ARG A 97 -5.81 -29.64 -12.97
C ARG A 97 -5.47 -30.97 -12.28
N GLY A 98 -4.34 -31.01 -11.56
CA GLY A 98 -3.84 -32.23 -10.94
C GLY A 98 -4.59 -32.65 -9.67
N ILE A 99 -5.35 -31.73 -9.08
CA ILE A 99 -6.10 -31.96 -7.84
C ILE A 99 -7.33 -32.80 -8.16
N LYS A 100 -7.57 -33.89 -7.41
CA LYS A 100 -8.64 -34.86 -7.72
C LYS A 100 -9.73 -34.92 -6.65
N ASP A 101 -9.51 -34.27 -5.53
CA ASP A 101 -10.34 -34.29 -4.35
C ASP A 101 -10.82 -32.88 -4.00
N VAL A 102 -11.96 -32.82 -3.30
CA VAL A 102 -12.60 -31.55 -2.92
C VAL A 102 -11.73 -30.78 -1.93
N LYS A 103 -11.10 -31.48 -0.98
CA LYS A 103 -10.24 -30.88 0.04
C LYS A 103 -9.04 -30.14 -0.58
N GLY A 104 -8.35 -30.76 -1.55
CA GLY A 104 -7.28 -30.08 -2.26
C GLY A 104 -7.73 -28.81 -3.00
N LEU A 105 -8.96 -28.78 -3.52
CA LEU A 105 -9.52 -27.58 -4.15
C LEU A 105 -9.88 -26.50 -3.12
N GLU A 106 -10.39 -26.90 -1.95
CA GLU A 106 -10.64 -26.01 -0.81
C GLU A 106 -9.36 -25.37 -0.30
N ASP A 107 -8.31 -26.15 -0.08
CA ASP A 107 -7.01 -25.65 0.39
C ASP A 107 -6.42 -24.65 -0.63
N ALA A 108 -6.51 -24.97 -1.92
CA ALA A 108 -6.09 -24.07 -2.98
C ALA A 108 -6.92 -22.78 -3.06
N TRP A 109 -8.21 -22.82 -2.72
CA TRP A 109 -9.06 -21.63 -2.62
C TRP A 109 -8.67 -20.76 -1.44
N VAL A 110 -8.45 -21.35 -0.26
CA VAL A 110 -8.03 -20.64 0.94
C VAL A 110 -6.68 -19.95 0.73
N GLU A 111 -5.72 -20.64 0.09
CA GLU A 111 -4.42 -20.06 -0.27
C GLU A 111 -4.58 -18.88 -1.24
N ALA A 112 -5.41 -19.04 -2.27
CA ALA A 112 -5.70 -18.00 -3.26
C ALA A 112 -6.32 -16.74 -2.62
N MET A 113 -7.28 -16.93 -1.70
CA MET A 113 -7.90 -15.86 -0.92
C MET A 113 -6.88 -15.14 -0.04
N ALA A 114 -6.02 -15.87 0.66
CA ALA A 114 -4.96 -15.29 1.50
C ALA A 114 -3.91 -14.51 0.67
N ALA A 115 -3.63 -14.94 -0.55
CA ALA A 115 -2.72 -14.28 -1.48
C ALA A 115 -3.36 -13.11 -2.27
N GLY A 116 -4.68 -12.98 -2.24
CA GLY A 116 -5.43 -12.01 -3.06
C GLY A 116 -5.52 -12.36 -4.55
N ASP A 117 -5.14 -13.58 -4.96
CA ASP A 117 -5.24 -14.08 -6.34
C ASP A 117 -6.59 -14.77 -6.56
N ILE A 118 -7.66 -13.98 -6.69
CA ILE A 118 -9.04 -14.50 -6.73
C ILE A 118 -9.49 -14.94 -8.14
N PRO A 119 -9.39 -14.12 -9.20
CA PRO A 119 -10.09 -14.38 -10.47
C PRO A 119 -9.73 -15.71 -11.15
N GLY A 120 -8.43 -16.06 -11.14
CA GLY A 120 -7.94 -17.27 -11.79
C GLY A 120 -8.39 -18.54 -11.08
N PRO A 121 -8.07 -18.70 -9.78
CA PRO A 121 -8.51 -19.82 -8.96
C PRO A 121 -10.03 -19.96 -8.91
N TYR A 122 -10.76 -18.85 -8.82
CA TYR A 122 -12.22 -18.85 -8.80
C TYR A 122 -12.81 -19.53 -10.04
N TRP A 123 -12.42 -19.10 -11.25
CA TRP A 123 -12.87 -19.76 -12.48
C TRP A 123 -12.36 -21.21 -12.57
N ALA A 124 -11.09 -21.44 -12.24
CA ALA A 124 -10.46 -22.75 -12.39
C ALA A 124 -11.14 -23.83 -11.52
N ILE A 125 -11.50 -23.51 -10.28
CA ILE A 125 -12.16 -24.42 -9.34
C ILE A 125 -13.63 -24.59 -9.68
N LEU A 126 -14.39 -23.51 -9.92
CA LEU A 126 -15.82 -23.62 -10.22
C LEU A 126 -16.13 -24.48 -11.45
N SER A 127 -15.23 -24.47 -12.43
CA SER A 127 -15.33 -25.29 -13.64
C SER A 127 -14.58 -26.62 -13.54
N HIS A 128 -13.98 -26.92 -12.39
CA HIS A 128 -13.19 -28.13 -12.16
C HIS A 128 -14.10 -29.37 -12.14
N PRO A 129 -13.66 -30.52 -12.67
CA PRO A 129 -14.51 -31.72 -12.71
C PRO A 129 -14.81 -32.29 -11.31
N ALA A 130 -13.91 -32.08 -10.33
CA ALA A 130 -14.07 -32.51 -8.94
C ALA A 130 -14.78 -31.47 -8.03
N ALA A 131 -15.21 -30.31 -8.56
CA ALA A 131 -15.90 -29.31 -7.75
C ALA A 131 -17.36 -29.69 -7.48
N THR A 132 -17.74 -29.66 -6.20
CA THR A 132 -19.11 -29.92 -5.71
C THR A 132 -19.93 -28.62 -5.62
N THR A 133 -21.24 -28.76 -5.40
CA THR A 133 -22.11 -27.61 -5.13
C THR A 133 -21.66 -26.87 -3.87
N GLU A 134 -21.39 -27.59 -2.75
CA GLU A 134 -21.09 -26.92 -1.47
C GLU A 134 -19.83 -26.06 -1.55
N LEU A 135 -18.76 -26.57 -2.19
CA LEU A 135 -17.54 -25.81 -2.41
C LEU A 135 -17.82 -24.56 -3.26
N SER A 136 -18.58 -24.74 -4.34
CA SER A 136 -18.87 -23.65 -5.26
C SER A 136 -19.72 -22.55 -4.62
N GLU A 137 -20.70 -22.91 -3.78
CA GLU A 137 -21.51 -21.98 -3.00
C GLU A 137 -20.67 -21.21 -1.98
N ARG A 138 -19.78 -21.91 -1.26
CA ARG A 138 -18.84 -21.28 -0.32
C ARG A 138 -17.95 -20.25 -1.03
N MET A 139 -17.35 -20.65 -2.15
CA MET A 139 -16.51 -19.74 -2.95
C MET A 139 -17.30 -18.54 -3.47
N PHE A 140 -18.54 -18.75 -3.92
CA PHE A 140 -19.42 -17.68 -4.34
C PHE A 140 -19.73 -16.72 -3.18
N ALA A 141 -20.04 -17.23 -1.99
CA ALA A 141 -20.29 -16.43 -0.80
C ALA A 141 -19.07 -15.58 -0.41
N ASP A 142 -17.87 -16.15 -0.44
CA ASP A 142 -16.62 -15.45 -0.18
C ASP A 142 -16.42 -14.27 -1.15
N VAL A 143 -16.56 -14.53 -2.46
CA VAL A 143 -16.41 -13.50 -3.51
C VAL A 143 -17.52 -12.44 -3.43
N HIS A 144 -18.73 -12.84 -3.09
CA HIS A 144 -19.87 -11.93 -2.92
C HIS A 144 -19.61 -10.94 -1.78
N MET A 145 -19.16 -11.42 -0.62
CA MET A 145 -18.82 -10.56 0.51
C MET A 145 -17.62 -9.66 0.22
N LEU A 146 -16.60 -10.17 -0.48
CA LEU A 146 -15.48 -9.34 -0.95
C LEU A 146 -15.94 -8.23 -1.88
N SER A 147 -16.86 -8.52 -2.80
CA SER A 147 -17.41 -7.51 -3.71
C SER A 147 -18.15 -6.40 -2.96
N HIS A 148 -18.88 -6.73 -1.88
CA HIS A 148 -19.49 -5.74 -0.99
C HIS A 148 -18.45 -4.90 -0.24
N LEU A 149 -17.40 -5.54 0.30
CA LEU A 149 -16.34 -4.87 1.04
C LEU A 149 -15.54 -3.91 0.16
N VAL A 150 -15.06 -4.39 -1.00
CA VAL A 150 -14.35 -3.57 -1.99
C VAL A 150 -15.27 -2.48 -2.51
N GLY A 151 -16.55 -2.76 -2.76
CA GLY A 151 -17.53 -1.75 -3.13
C GLY A 151 -17.73 -0.67 -2.05
N ALA A 152 -17.67 -1.02 -0.76
CA ALA A 152 -17.77 -0.06 0.33
C ALA A 152 -16.49 0.77 0.52
N SER A 153 -15.32 0.13 0.49
CA SER A 153 -14.01 0.79 0.58
C SER A 153 -13.78 1.72 -0.61
N ASN A 154 -14.02 1.24 -1.84
CA ASN A 154 -13.81 2.03 -3.05
C ASN A 154 -14.67 3.30 -3.07
N ARG A 155 -15.86 3.31 -2.45
CA ARG A 155 -16.65 4.55 -2.33
C ARG A 155 -15.95 5.59 -1.45
N GLY A 156 -15.33 5.15 -0.35
CA GLY A 156 -14.51 6.00 0.50
C GLY A 156 -13.26 6.50 -0.23
N ASP A 157 -12.56 5.60 -0.93
CA ASP A 157 -11.35 5.92 -1.68
C ASP A 157 -11.63 6.85 -2.87
N ILE A 158 -12.73 6.64 -3.62
CA ILE A 158 -13.16 7.53 -4.70
C ILE A 158 -13.44 8.92 -4.15
N ARG A 159 -14.18 9.03 -3.03
CA ARG A 159 -14.45 10.33 -2.41
C ARG A 159 -13.16 11.02 -1.99
N ARG A 160 -12.25 10.29 -1.34
CA ARG A 160 -10.95 10.82 -0.93
C ARG A 160 -10.10 11.26 -2.11
N LEU A 161 -10.13 10.52 -3.21
CA LEU A 161 -9.42 10.85 -4.44
C LEU A 161 -9.99 12.12 -5.07
N THR A 162 -11.32 12.25 -5.17
CA THR A 162 -11.97 13.48 -5.63
C THR A 162 -11.61 14.69 -4.76
N ASP A 163 -11.67 14.54 -3.43
CA ASP A 163 -11.31 15.61 -2.50
C ASP A 163 -9.85 16.06 -2.68
N LEU A 164 -8.93 15.10 -2.84
CA LEU A 164 -7.51 15.38 -3.08
C LEU A 164 -7.26 16.01 -4.44
N GLU A 165 -7.99 15.61 -5.48
CA GLU A 165 -7.91 16.22 -6.81
C GLU A 165 -8.37 17.69 -6.78
N GLU A 166 -9.45 17.99 -6.06
CA GLU A 166 -9.95 19.35 -5.87
C GLU A 166 -8.97 20.21 -5.07
N GLU A 167 -8.42 19.68 -3.97
CA GLU A 167 -7.38 20.35 -3.18
C GLU A 167 -6.14 20.65 -4.03
N ASN A 168 -5.67 19.68 -4.82
CA ASN A 168 -4.51 19.84 -5.68
C ASN A 168 -4.75 20.90 -6.76
N ALA A 169 -5.94 20.92 -7.37
CA ALA A 169 -6.33 21.97 -8.31
C ALA A 169 -6.32 23.36 -7.65
N GLY A 170 -6.87 23.46 -6.43
CA GLY A 170 -6.88 24.71 -5.66
C GLY A 170 -5.48 25.19 -5.27
N LEU A 171 -4.58 24.28 -4.86
CA LEU A 171 -3.19 24.61 -4.55
C LEU A 171 -2.42 25.06 -5.78
N ARG A 172 -2.64 24.41 -6.94
CA ARG A 172 -2.04 24.82 -8.22
C ARG A 172 -2.47 26.22 -8.63
N ASP A 173 -3.76 26.56 -8.49
CA ASP A 173 -4.26 27.91 -8.77
C ASP A 173 -3.66 28.97 -7.82
N LYS A 174 -3.56 28.67 -6.52
CA LYS A 174 -2.90 29.56 -5.54
C LYS A 174 -1.43 29.78 -5.88
N LEU A 175 -0.71 28.72 -6.23
CA LEU A 175 0.71 28.80 -6.62
C LEU A 175 0.87 29.67 -7.88
N ALA A 176 0.03 29.47 -8.90
CA ALA A 176 0.05 30.27 -10.12
C ALA A 176 -0.20 31.76 -9.84
N LYS A 177 -1.17 32.08 -8.96
CA LYS A 177 -1.44 33.45 -8.52
C LYS A 177 -0.26 34.09 -7.79
N GLN A 178 0.37 33.34 -6.87
CA GLN A 178 1.56 33.82 -6.16
C GLN A 178 2.73 34.07 -7.11
N GLN A 179 3.00 33.14 -8.04
CA GLN A 179 4.04 33.30 -9.04
C GLN A 179 3.82 34.52 -9.93
N ASN A 180 2.59 34.76 -10.40
CA ASN A 180 2.26 35.95 -11.17
C ASN A 180 2.44 37.25 -10.36
N HIS A 181 2.00 37.26 -9.10
CA HIS A 181 2.17 38.42 -8.23
C HIS A 181 3.65 38.73 -7.96
N HIS A 182 4.47 37.70 -7.70
CA HIS A 182 5.92 37.86 -7.56
C HIS A 182 6.57 38.37 -8.83
N ARG A 183 6.17 37.87 -10.00
CA ARG A 183 6.67 38.35 -11.29
C ARG A 183 6.34 39.82 -11.52
N GLN A 184 5.09 40.23 -11.28
CA GLN A 184 4.68 41.62 -11.39
C GLN A 184 5.49 42.55 -10.48
N ARG A 185 5.72 42.15 -9.22
CA ARG A 185 6.55 42.92 -8.29
C ARG A 185 8.01 43.02 -8.72
N LEU A 186 8.57 41.96 -9.32
CA LEU A 186 9.91 42.01 -9.89
C LEU A 186 9.96 42.97 -11.08
N ASP A 187 9.00 42.90 -12.00
CA ASP A 187 8.91 43.79 -13.16
C ASP A 187 8.77 45.27 -12.73
N GLU A 188 7.97 45.55 -11.70
CA GLU A 188 7.84 46.90 -11.12
C GLU A 188 9.15 47.40 -10.51
N LYS A 189 9.90 46.54 -9.82
CA LYS A 189 11.19 46.89 -9.23
C LYS A 189 12.27 47.07 -10.28
N GLU A 190 12.29 46.26 -11.33
CA GLU A 190 13.19 46.38 -12.47
C GLU A 190 12.98 47.74 -13.17
N LYS A 191 11.72 48.14 -13.38
CA LYS A 191 11.36 49.46 -13.91
C LYS A 191 11.84 50.59 -13.01
N GLN A 192 11.56 50.52 -11.70
CA GLN A 192 12.03 51.52 -10.74
C GLN A 192 13.56 51.66 -10.74
N ILE A 193 14.29 50.54 -10.80
CA ILE A 193 15.76 50.56 -10.87
C ILE A 193 16.24 51.22 -12.16
N THR A 194 15.57 50.94 -13.28
CA THR A 194 15.90 51.54 -14.58
C THR A 194 15.65 53.05 -14.57
N ASP A 195 14.47 53.48 -14.11
CA ASP A 195 14.12 54.91 -13.98
C ASP A 195 15.10 55.67 -13.06
N LEU A 196 15.48 55.07 -11.92
CA LEU A 196 16.44 55.66 -10.99
C LEU A 196 17.85 55.73 -11.59
N ARG A 197 18.28 54.72 -12.35
CA ARG A 197 19.56 54.75 -13.08
C ARG A 197 19.57 55.85 -14.13
N ASP A 198 18.49 55.99 -14.90
CA ASP A 198 18.39 57.02 -15.93
C ASP A 198 18.41 58.44 -15.33
N GLN A 199 17.73 58.63 -14.19
CA GLN A 199 17.78 59.88 -13.42
C GLN A 199 19.19 60.19 -12.89
N LEU A 200 19.93 59.19 -12.41
CA LEU A 200 21.32 59.35 -11.97
C LEU A 200 22.26 59.66 -13.15
N HIS A 201 22.00 59.09 -14.33
CA HIS A 201 22.79 59.34 -15.53
C HIS A 201 22.53 60.72 -16.16
N HIS A 202 21.30 61.25 -16.08
CA HIS A 202 20.94 62.56 -16.64
C HIS A 202 21.32 63.75 -15.75
N ASP A 203 21.59 63.55 -14.45
CA ASP A 203 21.91 64.64 -13.52
C ASP A 203 22.99 64.24 -12.49
N PRO A 204 24.26 64.04 -12.92
CA PRO A 204 25.36 63.61 -12.04
C PRO A 204 25.70 64.65 -10.95
N GLU A 205 25.33 65.92 -11.13
CA GLU A 205 25.49 66.96 -10.09
C GLU A 205 24.53 66.77 -8.91
N ARG A 206 23.35 66.18 -9.13
CA ARG A 206 22.36 65.93 -8.07
C ARG A 206 22.82 64.84 -7.10
N ALA A 207 23.56 63.84 -7.57
CA ALA A 207 24.18 62.82 -6.72
C ALA A 207 25.23 63.42 -5.76
N ILE A 208 25.96 64.44 -6.21
CA ILE A 208 26.95 65.17 -5.40
C ILE A 208 26.24 66.10 -4.38
N ARG A 209 25.09 66.70 -4.74
CA ARG A 209 24.28 67.53 -3.82
C ARG A 209 23.54 66.73 -2.75
N ILE A 210 23.18 65.47 -3.00
CA ILE A 210 22.58 64.57 -2.02
C ILE A 210 23.63 64.00 -1.05
N ALA A 211 24.88 63.83 -1.51
CA ALA A 211 26.00 63.39 -0.67
C ALA A 211 26.62 64.51 0.19
N ALA A 212 26.31 65.77 -0.10
CA ALA A 212 26.68 66.89 0.76
C ALA A 212 25.79 66.89 2.02
N PRO A 213 26.36 67.06 3.23
CA PRO A 213 25.58 67.04 4.46
C PRO A 213 24.63 68.23 4.48
N GLN A 214 23.35 67.97 4.26
CA GLN A 214 22.31 68.98 4.43
C GLN A 214 22.19 69.26 5.92
N THR A 215 22.49 70.51 6.27
CA THR A 215 22.24 71.11 7.57
C THR A 215 20.83 70.80 8.03
N LEU A 216 20.73 70.29 9.25
CA LEU A 216 19.48 70.05 9.97
C LEU A 216 18.66 71.33 10.03
N ASP A 217 17.52 71.35 9.33
CA ASP A 217 16.45 72.32 9.55
C ASP A 217 15.38 71.70 10.45
N SER A 218 14.98 72.49 11.45
CA SER A 218 14.24 72.12 12.67
C SER A 218 12.74 71.82 12.48
N ASP A 219 12.17 71.81 11.28
CA ASP A 219 10.70 71.69 11.13
C ASP A 219 10.20 70.84 9.93
N GLY A 220 11.07 70.03 9.32
CA GLY A 220 10.72 69.20 8.17
C GLY A 220 10.17 67.82 8.58
N ALA A 221 8.91 67.73 8.99
CA ALA A 221 8.22 66.46 9.17
C ALA A 221 8.29 65.62 7.87
N CYS A 222 9.21 64.67 7.85
CA CYS A 222 9.48 63.83 6.70
C CYS A 222 8.27 62.92 6.43
N ALA A 223 7.61 63.12 5.29
CA ALA A 223 6.45 62.35 4.85
C ALA A 223 6.68 60.82 4.75
N SER A 224 7.94 60.36 4.91
CA SER A 224 8.32 58.94 4.96
C SER A 224 8.13 58.29 6.32
N VAL A 225 8.15 59.05 7.42
CA VAL A 225 8.08 58.50 8.79
C VAL A 225 6.71 57.87 9.09
N PRO A 226 5.56 58.50 8.75
CA PRO A 226 4.25 57.89 8.98
C PRO A 226 4.02 56.63 8.14
N ALA A 227 4.54 56.59 6.90
CA ALA A 227 4.44 55.44 6.01
C ALA A 227 5.26 54.25 6.52
N LEU A 228 6.49 54.49 6.95
CA LEU A 228 7.36 53.47 7.56
C LEU A 228 6.79 52.98 8.90
N GLN A 229 6.19 53.86 9.70
CA GLN A 229 5.50 53.46 10.93
C GLN A 229 4.26 52.60 10.65
N GLY A 230 3.55 52.84 9.54
CA GLY A 230 2.43 52.01 9.09
C GLY A 230 2.88 50.61 8.65
N GLU A 231 3.96 50.53 7.87
CA GLU A 231 4.56 49.25 7.48
C GLU A 231 5.08 48.46 8.69
N LEU A 232 5.71 49.14 9.66
CA LEU A 232 6.21 48.51 10.89
C LEU A 232 5.06 47.87 11.67
N ARG A 233 3.96 48.61 11.89
CA ARG A 233 2.77 48.08 12.58
C ARG A 233 2.15 46.89 11.84
N HIS A 234 2.10 46.94 10.50
CA HIS A 234 1.57 45.84 9.70
C HIS A 234 2.46 44.59 9.78
N MET A 235 3.79 44.77 9.83
CA MET A 235 4.73 43.67 10.04
C MET A 235 4.66 43.10 11.46
N GLU A 236 4.46 43.93 12.49
CA GLU A 236 4.26 43.49 13.87
C GLU A 236 2.99 42.64 14.02
N ILE A 237 1.88 43.06 13.40
CA ILE A 237 0.63 42.28 13.39
C ILE A 237 0.82 40.94 12.68
N ARG A 238 1.51 40.91 11.54
CA ARG A 238 1.82 39.65 10.83
C ARG A 238 2.73 38.74 11.64
N ALA A 239 3.74 39.29 12.31
CA ALA A 239 4.63 38.53 13.17
C ALA A 239 3.86 37.91 14.34
N ALA A 240 2.96 38.67 14.98
CA ALA A 240 2.10 38.17 16.05
C ALA A 240 1.16 37.04 15.58
N GLN A 241 0.58 37.15 14.38
CA GLN A 241 -0.27 36.09 13.78
C GLN A 241 0.51 34.83 13.41
N ALA A 242 1.75 34.98 12.93
CA ALA A 242 2.62 33.86 12.65
C ALA A 242 3.00 33.13 13.94
N ASP A 243 3.29 33.88 15.00
CA ASP A 243 3.70 33.32 16.28
C ASP A 243 2.56 32.57 16.99
N THR A 244 1.32 33.05 16.92
CA THR A 244 0.15 32.30 17.42
C THR A 244 -0.08 31.01 16.64
N THR A 245 0.11 31.03 15.32
CA THR A 245 0.00 29.83 14.47
C THR A 245 1.06 28.80 14.82
N LEU A 246 2.32 29.23 15.00
CA LEU A 246 3.44 28.37 15.41
C LEU A 246 3.20 27.74 16.78
N ARG A 247 2.66 28.49 17.74
CA ARG A 247 2.27 27.94 19.06
C ARG A 247 1.16 26.88 18.93
N GLY A 248 0.16 27.11 18.09
CA GLY A 248 -0.90 26.14 17.81
C GLY A 248 -0.35 24.85 17.19
N GLN A 249 0.55 24.98 16.22
CA GLN A 249 1.21 23.83 15.58
C GLN A 249 2.09 23.05 16.57
N ARG A 250 2.87 23.73 17.42
CA ARG A 250 3.67 23.08 18.48
C ARG A 250 2.80 22.30 19.46
N SER A 251 1.71 22.90 19.94
CA SER A 251 0.75 22.21 20.81
C SER A 251 0.19 20.94 20.16
N ARG A 252 -0.14 21.00 18.86
CA ARG A 252 -0.65 19.84 18.13
C ARG A 252 0.41 18.75 17.94
N ILE A 253 1.67 19.14 17.71
CA ILE A 253 2.80 18.21 17.64
C ILE A 253 2.99 17.51 18.98
N ASP A 254 2.94 18.24 20.09
CA ASP A 254 3.06 17.66 21.43
C ASP A 254 1.92 16.69 21.74
N GLU A 255 0.68 17.04 21.39
CA GLU A 255 -0.48 16.17 21.55
C GLU A 255 -0.36 14.87 20.74
N LEU A 256 0.00 14.99 19.46
CA LEU A 256 0.22 13.83 18.59
C LEU A 256 1.39 12.98 19.08
N SER A 257 2.46 13.59 19.58
CA SER A 257 3.61 12.86 20.13
C SER A 257 3.21 12.03 21.35
N ARG A 258 2.44 12.62 22.28
CA ARG A 258 1.90 11.89 23.44
C ARG A 258 0.96 10.75 23.04
N LEU A 259 0.14 10.97 22.01
CA LEU A 259 -0.75 9.92 21.50
C LEU A 259 0.04 8.77 20.87
N VAL A 260 1.10 9.08 20.11
CA VAL A 260 2.00 8.06 19.54
C VAL A 260 2.68 7.27 20.66
N ASP A 261 3.18 7.94 21.69
CA ASP A 261 3.80 7.26 22.83
C ASP A 261 2.80 6.32 23.55
N SER A 262 1.57 6.80 23.79
CA SER A 262 0.49 5.99 24.37
C SER A 262 0.17 4.75 23.53
N LEU A 263 0.05 4.90 22.21
CA LEU A 263 -0.25 3.79 21.30
C LEU A 263 0.92 2.82 21.16
N LEU A 264 2.16 3.29 21.30
CA LEU A 264 3.34 2.44 21.30
C LEU A 264 3.45 1.63 22.59
N ASP A 265 3.12 2.22 23.74
CA ASP A 265 3.06 1.51 25.02
C ASP A 265 1.92 0.48 25.04
N GLU A 266 0.74 0.83 24.50
CA GLU A 266 -0.37 -0.09 24.35
C GLU A 266 -0.01 -1.27 23.42
N ASN A 267 0.59 -0.99 22.25
CA ASN A 267 1.10 -2.05 21.38
C ASN A 267 2.14 -2.92 22.08
N ARG A 268 3.06 -2.33 22.86
CA ARG A 268 4.07 -3.09 23.60
C ARG A 268 3.43 -4.03 24.62
N SER A 269 2.41 -3.55 25.34
CA SER A 269 1.64 -4.35 26.30
C SER A 269 0.93 -5.51 25.60
N LEU A 270 0.23 -5.22 24.50
CA LEU A 270 -0.46 -6.23 23.68
C LEU A 270 0.52 -7.25 23.09
N GLU A 271 1.69 -6.81 22.59
CA GLU A 271 2.73 -7.70 22.10
C GLU A 271 3.24 -8.64 23.21
N THR A 272 3.47 -8.13 24.42
CA THR A 272 3.89 -8.98 25.55
C THR A 272 2.82 -9.96 25.99
N ALA A 273 1.55 -9.56 25.97
CA ALA A 273 0.41 -10.44 26.27
C ALA A 273 0.27 -11.55 25.21
N LEU A 274 0.37 -11.20 23.93
CA LEU A 274 0.30 -12.15 22.81
C LEU A 274 1.46 -13.15 22.81
N VAL A 275 2.67 -12.72 23.19
CA VAL A 275 3.82 -13.63 23.33
C VAL A 275 3.64 -14.58 24.51
N ARG A 276 3.02 -14.12 25.62
CA ARG A 276 2.67 -15.00 26.75
C ARG A 276 1.58 -16.01 26.39
N GLU A 277 0.48 -15.58 25.77
CA GLU A 277 -0.62 -16.47 25.38
C GLU A 277 -0.19 -17.52 24.35
N ARG A 278 0.68 -17.16 23.40
CA ARG A 278 1.23 -18.10 22.40
C ARG A 278 2.40 -18.94 22.91
N GLY A 279 2.88 -18.67 24.13
CA GLY A 279 3.91 -19.46 24.83
C GLY A 279 3.35 -20.51 25.79
N THR A 280 2.05 -20.48 26.09
CA THR A 280 1.39 -21.42 27.01
C THR A 280 0.47 -22.39 26.26
N GLY A 281 1.06 -23.45 25.71
CA GLY A 281 0.36 -24.74 25.53
C GLY A 281 0.38 -25.51 26.86
N PRO A 282 -0.52 -26.50 27.09
CA PRO A 282 -0.70 -27.11 28.39
C PRO A 282 0.43 -28.10 28.71
N ALA A 283 1.39 -27.69 29.53
CA ALA A 283 2.23 -28.58 30.31
C ALA A 283 2.60 -27.88 31.63
N GLY A 284 2.51 -28.63 32.72
CA GLY A 284 2.56 -28.12 34.09
C GLY A 284 3.91 -27.57 34.53
N SER A 285 3.87 -26.97 35.72
CA SER A 285 4.94 -26.79 36.71
C SER A 285 6.35 -27.16 36.24
N ASP A 286 7.18 -26.17 35.94
CA ASP A 286 8.24 -25.75 36.84
C ASP A 286 9.00 -24.56 36.26
N CYS A 287 9.45 -23.71 37.17
CA CYS A 287 10.37 -22.62 36.93
C CYS A 287 11.72 -23.16 36.43
N ASP A 288 11.94 -23.17 35.11
CA ASP A 288 13.29 -23.18 34.58
C ASP A 288 13.44 -22.29 33.35
N THR A 289 14.54 -21.54 33.33
CA THR A 289 14.78 -20.40 32.45
C THR A 289 15.31 -20.89 31.09
N SER A 290 14.56 -21.73 30.39
CA SER A 290 14.90 -22.18 29.04
C SER A 290 14.27 -21.26 28.00
N CYS A 291 15.11 -20.52 27.28
CA CYS A 291 14.67 -19.76 26.12
C CYS A 291 14.00 -20.68 25.08
N PRO A 292 12.97 -20.21 24.35
CA PRO A 292 12.17 -21.06 23.45
C PRO A 292 12.85 -21.44 22.12
N PHE A 293 14.07 -20.97 21.83
CA PHE A 293 14.79 -21.21 20.58
C PHE A 293 16.30 -21.30 20.82
N ASP A 294 16.99 -22.24 20.15
CA ASP A 294 18.45 -22.29 20.02
C ASP A 294 18.81 -22.09 18.55
N LEU A 295 19.57 -21.03 18.25
CA LEU A 295 20.04 -20.70 16.90
C LEU A 295 21.39 -21.36 16.56
N GLY A 296 21.97 -22.15 17.48
CA GLY A 296 23.14 -22.99 17.21
C GLY A 296 24.38 -22.23 16.72
N GLY A 297 24.55 -20.97 17.12
CA GLY A 297 25.66 -20.10 16.73
C GLY A 297 25.49 -19.38 15.39
N ARG A 298 24.37 -19.57 14.67
CA ARG A 298 24.15 -19.00 13.32
C ARG A 298 24.09 -17.47 13.33
N SER A 299 24.55 -16.87 12.23
CA SER A 299 24.59 -15.42 12.04
C SER A 299 23.36 -14.90 11.29
N LEU A 300 22.55 -14.07 11.93
CA LEU A 300 21.34 -13.47 11.36
C LEU A 300 21.57 -12.00 10.99
N LEU A 301 21.35 -11.65 9.73
CA LEU A 301 21.37 -10.26 9.28
C LEU A 301 19.97 -9.66 9.29
N TYR A 302 19.77 -8.61 10.08
CA TYR A 302 18.57 -7.81 10.08
C TYR A 302 18.78 -6.52 9.26
N VAL A 303 18.00 -6.35 8.20
CA VAL A 303 18.08 -5.18 7.31
C VAL A 303 16.89 -4.27 7.54
N GLY A 304 17.12 -3.04 7.98
CA GLY A 304 16.14 -2.00 8.28
C GLY A 304 15.71 -1.94 9.74
N GLY A 305 14.46 -1.51 9.96
CA GLY A 305 13.84 -1.39 11.27
C GLY A 305 14.26 -0.18 12.10
N ARG A 306 13.54 0.05 13.21
CA ARG A 306 13.80 1.17 14.14
C ARG A 306 14.96 0.81 15.08
N GLN A 307 15.87 1.75 15.31
CA GLN A 307 17.08 1.57 16.15
C GLN A 307 16.78 0.97 17.54
N GLN A 308 15.71 1.42 18.20
CA GLN A 308 15.31 0.90 19.52
C GLN A 308 14.87 -0.57 19.48
N THR A 309 14.20 -0.99 18.42
CA THR A 309 13.75 -2.38 18.24
C THR A 309 14.92 -3.28 17.88
N VAL A 310 15.84 -2.80 17.05
CA VAL A 310 17.07 -3.53 16.66
C VAL A 310 17.90 -3.91 17.88
N HIS A 311 18.04 -3.01 18.87
CA HIS A 311 18.76 -3.31 20.10
C HIS A 311 18.11 -4.45 20.90
N ARG A 312 16.77 -4.45 21.00
CA ARG A 312 16.01 -5.51 21.67
C ARG A 312 16.09 -6.85 20.92
N LEU A 313 16.03 -6.83 19.59
CA LEU A 313 16.19 -8.02 18.75
C LEU A 313 17.59 -8.61 18.88
N LYS A 314 18.62 -7.77 18.94
CA LYS A 314 20.00 -8.21 19.20
C LYS A 314 20.10 -8.99 20.51
N SER A 315 19.58 -8.44 21.61
CA SER A 315 19.61 -9.11 22.92
C SER A 315 18.85 -10.43 22.91
N LEU A 316 17.75 -10.55 22.16
CA LEU A 316 17.00 -11.80 22.02
C LEU A 316 17.77 -12.85 21.21
N VAL A 317 18.39 -12.46 20.10
CA VAL A 317 19.18 -13.37 19.25
C VAL A 317 20.42 -13.87 19.98
N GLU A 318 21.10 -13.00 20.73
CA GLU A 318 22.23 -13.39 21.58
C GLU A 318 21.79 -14.32 22.72
N ALA A 319 20.62 -14.08 23.33
CA ALA A 319 20.04 -14.97 24.33
C ALA A 319 19.61 -16.34 23.75
N TRP A 320 19.32 -16.40 22.45
CA TRP A 320 19.04 -17.64 21.70
C TRP A 320 20.29 -18.24 21.06
N ASN A 321 21.48 -17.90 21.55
CA ASN A 321 22.75 -18.48 21.09
C ASN A 321 23.01 -18.24 19.58
N GLY A 322 22.65 -17.07 19.06
CA GLY A 322 22.92 -16.65 17.68
C GLY A 322 23.73 -15.35 17.59
N HIS A 323 24.32 -15.09 16.43
CA HIS A 323 25.05 -13.85 16.15
C HIS A 323 24.17 -12.87 15.38
N PHE A 324 24.04 -11.62 15.85
CA PHE A 324 23.18 -10.62 15.22
C PHE A 324 23.97 -9.57 14.44
N LEU A 325 23.68 -9.43 13.15
CA LEU A 325 24.22 -8.41 12.25
C LEU A 325 23.11 -7.43 11.87
N HIS A 326 23.41 -6.13 11.83
CA HIS A 326 22.44 -5.09 11.46
C HIS A 326 22.93 -4.21 10.32
N HIS A 327 22.05 -4.01 9.35
CA HIS A 327 22.19 -2.98 8.32
C HIS A 327 20.94 -2.12 8.30
N ASP A 328 21.09 -0.82 8.14
CA ASP A 328 20.02 0.18 8.11
C ASP A 328 19.21 0.24 6.78
N GLY A 329 19.52 -0.61 5.79
CA GLY A 329 18.89 -0.53 4.47
C GLY A 329 19.31 0.69 3.62
N GLY A 330 20.48 1.28 3.85
CA GLY A 330 21.08 2.28 2.95
C GLY A 330 20.75 3.74 3.30
N LEU A 331 20.34 4.02 4.53
CA LEU A 331 20.09 5.39 5.02
C LEU A 331 21.38 6.12 5.40
N GLU A 332 22.33 5.42 6.04
CA GLU A 332 23.65 5.93 6.45
C GLU A 332 24.80 5.02 5.98
N LYS A 333 24.60 3.70 5.92
CA LYS A 333 25.61 2.71 5.50
C LYS A 333 25.58 2.45 4.00
N SER A 334 26.76 2.31 3.39
CA SER A 334 26.89 2.13 1.94
C SER A 334 26.36 0.78 1.46
N ILE A 335 25.79 0.73 0.25
CA ILE A 335 25.26 -0.52 -0.36
C ILE A 335 26.35 -1.61 -0.49
N ASN A 336 27.62 -1.23 -0.55
CA ASN A 336 28.74 -2.17 -0.57
C ASN A 336 28.95 -2.89 0.77
N GLU A 337 28.64 -2.24 1.89
CA GLU A 337 28.65 -2.87 3.21
C GLU A 337 27.53 -3.91 3.37
N LEU A 338 26.39 -3.69 2.71
CA LEU A 338 25.28 -4.64 2.68
C LEU A 338 25.70 -5.96 2.02
N ALA A 339 26.41 -5.90 0.90
CA ALA A 339 26.91 -7.10 0.21
C ALA A 339 27.88 -7.90 1.11
N GLY A 340 28.79 -7.22 1.81
CA GLY A 340 29.69 -7.85 2.77
C GLY A 340 28.97 -8.45 3.98
N ALA A 341 27.93 -7.79 4.48
CA ALA A 341 27.12 -8.29 5.59
C ALA A 341 26.29 -9.52 5.20
N VAL A 342 25.72 -9.55 3.99
CA VAL A 342 24.98 -10.71 3.46
C VAL A 342 25.89 -11.92 3.33
N VAL A 343 27.16 -11.75 2.92
CA VAL A 343 28.13 -12.85 2.84
C VAL A 343 28.50 -13.43 4.21
N LYS A 344 28.46 -12.63 5.28
CA LYS A 344 28.75 -13.09 6.66
C LYS A 344 27.55 -13.72 7.39
N ALA A 345 26.34 -13.52 6.90
CA ALA A 345 25.13 -14.01 7.55
C ALA A 345 24.64 -15.35 6.96
N ASP A 346 24.13 -16.25 7.78
CA ASP A 346 23.51 -17.51 7.35
C ASP A 346 22.06 -17.29 6.91
N ALA A 347 21.44 -16.22 7.39
CA ALA A 347 20.05 -15.87 7.12
C ALA A 347 19.86 -14.36 7.08
N VAL A 348 19.00 -13.87 6.18
CA VAL A 348 18.68 -12.44 6.09
C VAL A 348 17.21 -12.20 6.39
N VAL A 349 16.92 -11.32 7.34
CA VAL A 349 15.57 -10.96 7.79
C VAL A 349 15.36 -9.48 7.57
N PHE A 350 14.23 -9.11 6.98
CA PHE A 350 13.92 -7.71 6.74
C PHE A 350 12.42 -7.43 6.91
N PRO A 351 12.03 -6.37 7.64
CA PRO A 351 10.62 -6.02 7.83
C PRO A 351 10.09 -5.19 6.66
N THR A 352 8.90 -5.52 6.15
CA THR A 352 8.30 -4.87 4.99
C THR A 352 7.75 -3.46 5.26
N ASP A 353 7.55 -3.10 6.53
CA ASP A 353 7.05 -1.80 6.99
C ASP A 353 8.17 -0.77 7.25
N CYS A 354 9.43 -1.20 7.36
CA CYS A 354 10.56 -0.37 7.79
C CYS A 354 11.84 -0.63 6.98
N VAL A 355 11.69 -0.86 5.67
CA VAL A 355 12.78 -1.02 4.70
C VAL A 355 12.42 -0.28 3.42
N SER A 356 13.38 0.43 2.83
CA SER A 356 13.18 1.10 1.54
C SER A 356 12.94 0.07 0.43
N HIS A 357 12.12 0.43 -0.57
CA HIS A 357 11.80 -0.48 -1.68
C HIS A 357 13.07 -0.96 -2.41
N ASP A 358 14.04 -0.06 -2.59
CA ASP A 358 15.31 -0.36 -3.23
C ASP A 358 16.18 -1.30 -2.40
N ALA A 359 16.25 -1.13 -1.08
CA ALA A 359 16.98 -2.05 -0.20
C ALA A 359 16.36 -3.44 -0.19
N ALA A 360 15.03 -3.56 -0.14
CA ALA A 360 14.35 -4.86 -0.20
C ALA A 360 14.59 -5.59 -1.54
N LEU A 361 14.61 -4.87 -2.66
CA LEU A 361 14.94 -5.43 -3.97
C LEU A 361 16.41 -5.89 -4.03
N GLN A 362 17.33 -5.11 -3.48
CA GLN A 362 18.75 -5.46 -3.46
C GLN A 362 19.05 -6.66 -2.57
N VAL A 363 18.45 -6.74 -1.37
CA VAL A 363 18.55 -7.92 -0.50
C VAL A 363 18.05 -9.17 -1.24
N LYS A 364 16.89 -9.09 -1.90
CA LYS A 364 16.37 -10.23 -2.70
C LYS A 364 17.31 -10.65 -3.83
N ARG A 365 17.97 -9.70 -4.50
CA ARG A 365 18.97 -10.01 -5.54
C ARG A 365 20.22 -10.67 -4.96
N LEU A 366 20.79 -10.09 -3.91
CA LEU A 366 22.00 -10.58 -3.24
C LEU A 366 21.79 -11.97 -2.62
N CYS A 367 20.67 -12.19 -1.94
CA CYS A 367 20.32 -13.49 -1.38
C CYS A 367 20.13 -14.56 -2.46
N ARG A 368 19.55 -14.21 -3.62
CA ARG A 368 19.45 -15.12 -4.78
C ARG A 368 20.81 -15.46 -5.39
N GLN A 369 21.73 -14.50 -5.47
CA GLN A 369 23.08 -14.71 -6.02
C GLN A 369 23.96 -15.55 -5.08
N THR A 370 23.79 -15.39 -3.78
CA THR A 370 24.57 -16.10 -2.74
C THR A 370 23.91 -17.39 -2.27
N MET A 371 22.73 -17.74 -2.81
CA MET A 371 21.88 -18.85 -2.38
C MET A 371 21.57 -18.84 -0.88
N LYS A 372 21.41 -17.64 -0.30
CA LYS A 372 21.09 -17.48 1.12
C LYS A 372 19.60 -17.31 1.33
N PRO A 373 19.02 -17.98 2.33
CA PRO A 373 17.62 -17.84 2.68
C PRO A 373 17.33 -16.44 3.21
N PHE A 374 16.20 -15.88 2.78
CA PHE A 374 15.71 -14.60 3.25
C PHE A 374 14.27 -14.72 3.75
N VAL A 375 13.95 -14.03 4.84
CA VAL A 375 12.63 -14.05 5.46
C VAL A 375 12.07 -12.63 5.51
N PRO A 376 11.02 -12.31 4.72
CA PRO A 376 10.31 -11.04 4.85
C PRO A 376 9.40 -11.08 6.08
N LEU A 377 9.51 -10.08 6.96
CA LEU A 377 8.61 -9.91 8.10
C LEU A 377 7.49 -8.93 7.76
N ARG A 378 6.27 -9.18 8.26
CA ARG A 378 5.13 -8.27 8.05
C ARG A 378 5.31 -6.92 8.76
N SER A 379 5.97 -6.92 9.92
CA SER A 379 6.29 -5.71 10.67
C SER A 379 7.66 -5.78 11.33
N SER A 380 8.15 -4.62 11.77
CA SER A 380 9.38 -4.46 12.54
C SER A 380 9.27 -4.89 14.01
N GLY A 381 8.08 -5.33 14.45
CA GLY A 381 7.80 -5.74 15.83
C GLY A 381 8.45 -7.08 16.23
N VAL A 382 8.64 -7.27 17.55
CA VAL A 382 9.29 -8.48 18.11
C VAL A 382 8.44 -9.73 17.85
N ALA A 383 7.11 -9.62 17.90
CA ALA A 383 6.21 -10.75 17.63
C ALA A 383 6.31 -11.22 16.17
N SER A 384 6.41 -10.29 15.21
CA SER A 384 6.60 -10.64 13.79
C SER A 384 7.97 -11.27 13.56
N PHE A 385 9.00 -10.82 14.27
CA PHE A 385 10.34 -11.41 14.21
C PHE A 385 10.36 -12.85 14.74
N VAL A 386 9.75 -13.10 15.91
CA VAL A 386 9.65 -14.45 16.50
C VAL A 386 8.87 -15.39 15.59
N ALA A 387 7.74 -14.93 15.04
CA ALA A 387 6.94 -15.72 14.10
C ALA A 387 7.69 -16.01 12.79
N GLY A 388 8.42 -15.02 12.26
CA GLY A 388 9.24 -15.17 11.06
C GLY A 388 10.40 -16.14 11.26
N LEU A 389 11.06 -16.11 12.42
CA LEU A 389 12.12 -17.06 12.75
C LEU A 389 11.58 -18.48 12.94
N ARG A 390 10.42 -18.67 13.56
CA ARG A 390 9.81 -20.01 13.72
C ARG A 390 9.50 -20.67 12.37
N HIS A 391 8.85 -19.93 11.47
CA HIS A 391 8.59 -20.40 10.10
C HIS A 391 9.86 -20.53 9.25
N GLY A 392 10.83 -19.65 9.50
CA GLY A 392 12.14 -19.72 8.86
C GLY A 392 12.87 -21.00 9.25
N LEU A 393 13.02 -21.28 10.55
CA LEU A 393 13.80 -22.40 11.12
C LEU A 393 13.34 -23.76 10.60
N GLU A 394 12.03 -23.96 10.45
CA GLU A 394 11.47 -25.17 9.81
C GLU A 394 11.93 -25.33 8.35
N SER A 395 12.11 -24.22 7.63
CA SER A 395 12.66 -24.23 6.26
C SER A 395 14.19 -24.34 6.23
N PHE A 396 14.87 -23.90 7.30
CA PHE A 396 16.33 -24.01 7.43
C PHE A 396 16.76 -25.46 7.72
N ASP A 397 16.06 -26.18 8.59
CA ASP A 397 16.41 -27.57 8.93
C ASP A 397 16.10 -28.53 7.77
N ALA A 398 15.07 -28.23 6.96
CA ALA A 398 14.76 -28.99 5.75
C ALA A 398 15.83 -28.87 4.64
N ALA A 399 16.63 -27.80 4.65
CA ALA A 399 17.70 -27.59 3.66
C ALA A 399 19.03 -28.25 4.05
N THR A 400 19.25 -28.51 5.34
CA THR A 400 20.47 -29.15 5.87
C THR A 400 20.31 -30.65 6.16
N GLY A 401 19.10 -31.20 6.10
CA GLY A 401 18.81 -32.62 6.36
C GLY A 401 18.86 -33.56 5.15
N ALA A 402 19.47 -33.12 4.04
CA ALA A 402 19.71 -33.96 2.86
C ALA A 402 21.19 -34.35 2.80
N ASP A 403 21.61 -35.23 3.70
CA ASP A 403 22.82 -36.05 3.56
C ASP A 403 22.46 -37.52 3.83
#